data_AF-A0A7S0BWE9-F1
#
_entry.id   AF-A0A7S0BWE9-F1
#
_cell.length_a   1.000
_cell.length_b   1.000
_cell.length_c   1.000
_cell.angle_alpha   90.00
_cell.angle_beta   90.00
_cell.angle_gamma   90.00
#
_symmetry.space_group_name_H-M   'P 1'
#
loop_
_entity.id
_entity.type
_entity.pdbx_description
1 polymer ?
#
loop_
_entity_poly.entity_id
_entity_poly.type
_entity_poly.pdbx_seq_one_letter_code
_entity_poly.pdbx_strand_id
1 'polypeptide(L)'
;VEEFADMIPEGIQPNVLFVSPSCPNASIELPKLLERYPSLEWVHFRSAGIDFVVSPELSANQSVKIFSNAKGQFSSTLAEYTMMACSYFAKNLPRLIKQKSQKHWGKYNVDELRGKTMGIV
;
A
#
# COMPACT_ATOMS: atom_id res chain seq x y z
N VAL A 1 -21.29 -16.20 8.55
CA VAL A 1 -20.13 -15.27 8.57
C VAL A 1 -20.61 -14.09 9.38
N GLU A 2 -20.08 -13.86 10.57
CA GLU A 2 -20.44 -12.68 11.35
C GLU A 2 -20.09 -11.43 10.53
N GLU A 3 -21.05 -10.51 10.36
CA GLU A 3 -20.77 -9.24 9.71
C GLU A 3 -19.86 -8.42 10.63
N PHE A 4 -18.88 -7.71 10.05
CA PHE A 4 -17.90 -6.94 10.82
C PHE A 4 -18.57 -5.89 11.73
N ALA A 5 -19.75 -5.43 11.32
CA ALA A 5 -20.57 -4.49 12.06
C ALA A 5 -21.14 -5.05 13.38
N ASP A 6 -21.22 -6.37 13.54
CA ASP A 6 -21.69 -7.03 14.76
C ASP A 6 -20.58 -7.20 15.82
N MET A 7 -19.34 -6.90 15.45
CA MET A 7 -18.19 -6.90 16.37
C MET A 7 -18.07 -5.60 17.17
N ILE A 8 -18.84 -4.56 16.84
CA ILE A 8 -18.84 -3.28 17.57
C ILE A 8 -19.84 -3.36 18.73
N PRO A 9 -19.41 -3.19 19.99
CA PRO A 9 -20.30 -3.21 21.15
C PRO A 9 -21.49 -2.24 21.00
N GLU A 10 -22.66 -2.67 21.48
CA GLU A 10 -23.87 -1.85 21.45
C GLU A 10 -23.66 -0.52 22.21
N GLY A 11 -24.22 0.56 21.66
CA GLY A 11 -24.14 1.91 22.25
C GLY A 11 -22.91 2.73 21.85
N ILE A 12 -21.92 2.13 21.16
CA ILE A 12 -20.77 2.88 20.63
C ILE A 12 -21.14 3.56 19.31
N GLN A 13 -20.88 4.87 19.23
CA GLN A 13 -21.03 5.69 18.02
C GLN A 13 -19.65 6.20 17.61
N PRO A 14 -18.92 5.47 16.74
CA PRO A 14 -17.58 5.88 16.32
C PRO A 14 -17.66 7.12 15.44
N ASN A 15 -16.70 8.03 15.62
CA ASN A 15 -16.52 9.20 14.75
C ASN A 15 -15.33 9.06 13.79
N VAL A 16 -14.42 8.13 14.07
CA VAL A 16 -13.21 7.85 13.28
C VAL A 16 -13.13 6.36 12.99
N LEU A 17 -12.82 6.02 11.74
CA LEU A 17 -12.58 4.64 11.29
C LEU A 17 -11.19 4.50 10.67
N PHE A 18 -10.43 3.52 11.13
CA PHE A 18 -9.15 3.13 10.53
C PHE A 18 -9.33 1.86 9.69
N VAL A 19 -8.99 1.94 8.41
CA VAL A 19 -9.16 0.83 7.46
C VAL A 19 -7.79 0.28 7.05
N SER A 20 -7.63 -1.04 7.20
CA SER A 20 -6.42 -1.76 6.78
C SER A 20 -6.56 -2.29 5.35
N PRO A 21 -5.52 -2.24 4.51
CA PRO A 21 -5.53 -2.87 3.17
C PRO A 21 -5.72 -4.39 3.20
N SER A 22 -5.51 -5.02 4.37
CA SER A 22 -5.72 -6.46 4.56
C SER A 22 -7.16 -6.82 4.95
N CYS A 23 -8.05 -5.84 5.11
CA CYS A 23 -9.46 -6.10 5.41
C CYS A 23 -10.13 -6.78 4.20
N PRO A 24 -10.62 -8.03 4.34
CA PRO A 24 -11.34 -8.69 3.26
C PRO A 24 -12.65 -7.95 2.99
N ASN A 25 -13.06 -7.89 1.71
CA ASN A 25 -14.32 -7.28 1.29
C ASN A 25 -14.51 -5.81 1.71
N ALA A 26 -13.43 -5.06 1.91
CA ALA A 26 -13.50 -3.68 2.39
C ALA A 26 -14.34 -2.75 1.50
N SER A 27 -14.37 -2.99 0.18
CA SER A 27 -15.24 -2.25 -0.77
C SER A 27 -16.73 -2.47 -0.54
N ILE A 28 -17.13 -3.58 0.08
CA ILE A 28 -18.52 -3.94 0.39
C ILE A 28 -18.87 -3.49 1.81
N GLU A 29 -18.00 -3.74 2.77
CA GLU A 29 -18.28 -3.50 4.20
C GLU A 29 -18.18 -2.02 4.57
N LEU A 30 -17.28 -1.26 3.93
CA LEU A 30 -17.12 0.17 4.23
C LEU A 30 -18.41 0.96 3.97
N PRO A 31 -19.07 0.89 2.79
CA PRO A 31 -20.35 1.56 2.58
C PRO A 31 -21.41 1.22 3.65
N LYS A 32 -21.57 -0.07 4.00
CA LYS A 32 -22.50 -0.51 5.05
C LYS A 32 -22.21 0.15 6.40
N LEU A 33 -20.92 0.24 6.78
CA LEU A 33 -20.52 0.90 8.02
C LEU A 33 -20.81 2.41 7.99
N LEU A 34 -20.62 3.06 6.84
CA LEU A 34 -20.95 4.48 6.69
C LEU A 34 -22.45 4.75 6.78
N GLU A 35 -23.28 3.82 6.30
CA GLU A 35 -24.75 3.89 6.45
C GLU A 35 -25.19 3.60 7.89
N ARG A 36 -24.60 2.60 8.54
CA ARG A 36 -24.94 2.20 9.92
C ARG A 36 -24.52 3.23 10.96
N TYR A 37 -23.41 3.94 10.72
CA TYR A 37 -22.88 4.93 11.66
C TYR A 37 -22.77 6.33 11.04
N PRO A 38 -23.89 7.10 11.00
CA PRO A 38 -23.89 8.50 10.57
C PRO A 38 -22.99 9.42 11.40
N SER A 39 -22.52 8.97 12.57
CA SER A 39 -21.56 9.68 13.42
C SER A 39 -20.15 9.70 12.83
N LEU A 40 -19.84 8.88 11.83
CA LEU A 40 -18.51 8.81 11.22
C LEU A 40 -18.21 10.08 10.41
N GLU A 41 -17.21 10.82 10.86
CA GLU A 41 -16.76 12.05 10.19
C GLU A 41 -15.45 11.86 9.44
N TRP A 42 -14.63 10.88 9.84
CA TRP A 42 -13.30 10.66 9.29
C TRP A 42 -12.99 9.17 9.06
N VAL A 43 -12.58 8.85 7.84
CA VAL A 43 -12.02 7.54 7.48
C VAL A 43 -10.54 7.71 7.09
N HIS A 44 -9.67 6.96 7.77
CA HIS A 44 -8.25 6.91 7.48
C HIS A 44 -7.81 5.54 6.98
N PHE A 45 -7.27 5.50 5.76
CA PHE A 45 -6.68 4.31 5.16
C PHE A 45 -5.22 4.17 5.58
N ARG A 46 -4.87 3.01 6.15
CA ARG A 46 -3.51 2.68 6.61
C ARG A 46 -2.49 2.52 5.46
N SER A 47 -2.97 2.40 4.21
CA SER A 47 -2.17 2.29 3.00
C SER A 47 -2.10 3.62 2.24
N ALA A 48 -1.14 3.74 1.33
CA ALA A 48 -1.09 4.87 0.40
C ALA A 48 -2.11 4.73 -0.74
N GLY A 49 -2.24 3.53 -1.32
CA GLY A 49 -3.28 3.20 -2.30
C GLY A 49 -4.59 2.85 -1.63
N ILE A 50 -5.72 3.18 -2.27
CA ILE A 50 -7.07 2.95 -1.75
C ILE A 50 -7.94 2.09 -2.68
N ASP A 51 -7.35 1.53 -3.74
CA ASP A 51 -8.03 0.77 -4.79
C ASP A 51 -8.89 -0.39 -4.24
N PHE A 52 -8.48 -0.97 -3.10
CA PHE A 52 -9.18 -2.07 -2.43
C PHE A 52 -10.52 -1.68 -1.76
N VAL A 53 -10.80 -0.39 -1.61
CA VAL A 53 -12.08 0.11 -1.05
C VAL A 53 -12.94 0.80 -2.09
N VAL A 54 -12.46 1.01 -3.31
CA VAL A 54 -13.19 1.77 -4.33
C VAL A 54 -14.46 1.00 -4.70
N SER A 55 -15.61 1.65 -4.49
CA SER A 55 -16.92 1.17 -4.91
C SER A 55 -17.80 2.34 -5.37
N PRO A 56 -18.81 2.09 -6.23
CA PRO A 56 -19.80 3.10 -6.62
C PRO A 56 -20.50 3.75 -5.41
N GLU A 57 -20.82 2.95 -4.40
CA GLU A 57 -21.50 3.37 -3.17
C GLU A 57 -20.61 4.31 -2.34
N LEU A 58 -19.32 4.00 -2.22
CA LEU A 58 -18.37 4.88 -1.55
C LEU A 58 -18.21 6.20 -2.31
N SER A 59 -18.22 6.16 -3.64
CA SER A 59 -18.11 7.35 -4.49
C SER A 59 -19.35 8.25 -4.43
N ALA A 60 -20.52 7.65 -4.20
CA ALA A 60 -21.78 8.36 -4.01
C ALA A 60 -22.00 8.84 -2.56
N ASN A 61 -21.16 8.42 -1.61
CA ASN A 61 -21.31 8.77 -0.21
C ASN A 61 -21.03 10.26 0.02
N GLN A 62 -21.98 10.94 0.68
CA GLN A 62 -21.85 12.35 1.06
C GLN A 62 -21.80 12.57 2.58
N SER A 63 -21.87 11.47 3.35
CA SER A 63 -22.00 11.52 4.82
C SER A 63 -20.65 11.73 5.51
N VAL A 64 -19.58 11.15 4.97
CA VAL A 64 -18.23 11.29 5.55
C VAL A 64 -17.56 12.56 5.03
N LYS A 65 -17.08 13.39 5.96
CA LYS A 65 -16.47 14.69 5.65
C LYS A 65 -15.01 14.57 5.19
N ILE A 66 -14.27 13.59 5.73
CA ILE A 66 -12.83 13.47 5.51
C ILE A 66 -12.45 12.03 5.15
N PHE A 67 -11.80 11.88 4.01
CA PHE A 67 -11.02 10.70 3.65
C PHE A 67 -9.53 11.06 3.60
N SER A 68 -8.70 10.22 4.21
CA SER A 68 -7.25 10.40 4.22
C SER A 68 -6.55 9.05 4.13
N ASN A 69 -5.29 9.05 3.70
CA ASN A 69 -4.50 7.84 3.53
C ASN A 69 -3.06 8.04 4.03
N ALA A 70 -2.26 6.99 3.96
CA ALA A 70 -0.85 7.03 4.34
C ALA A 70 0.08 7.53 3.22
N LYS A 71 -0.39 8.43 2.33
CA LYS A 71 0.45 8.98 1.24
C LYS A 71 1.70 9.64 1.84
N GLY A 72 2.85 9.33 1.27
CA GLY A 72 4.14 9.88 1.70
C GLY A 72 4.84 9.06 2.79
N GLN A 73 4.12 8.25 3.57
CA GLN A 73 4.70 7.49 4.69
C GLN A 73 5.83 6.54 4.27
N PHE A 74 5.76 6.00 3.04
CA PHE A 74 6.72 5.02 2.52
C PHE A 74 7.63 5.59 1.43
N SER A 75 7.55 6.89 1.12
CA SER A 75 8.22 7.47 -0.06
C SER A 75 9.74 7.35 -0.02
N SER A 76 10.36 7.60 1.13
CA SER A 76 11.82 7.48 1.29
C SER A 76 12.28 6.02 1.18
N THR A 77 11.63 5.11 1.88
CA THR A 77 11.94 3.67 1.84
C THR A 77 11.78 3.11 0.42
N LEU A 78 10.73 3.50 -0.31
CA LEU A 78 10.55 3.08 -1.69
C LEU A 78 11.60 3.69 -2.62
N ALA A 79 12.03 4.94 -2.40
CA ALA A 79 13.12 5.54 -3.17
C ALA A 79 14.45 4.78 -2.96
N GLU A 80 14.77 4.43 -1.72
CA GLU A 80 15.95 3.60 -1.41
C GLU A 80 15.86 2.22 -2.07
N TYR A 81 14.70 1.57 -1.97
CA TYR A 81 14.47 0.28 -2.61
C TYR A 81 14.61 0.36 -4.13
N THR A 82 14.07 1.41 -4.77
CA THR A 82 14.20 1.62 -6.22
C THR A 82 15.68 1.76 -6.62
N MET A 83 16.47 2.57 -5.91
CA MET A 83 17.89 2.73 -6.19
C MET A 83 18.68 1.42 -6.02
N MET A 84 18.34 0.65 -4.99
CA MET A 84 18.88 -0.70 -4.78
C MET A 84 18.50 -1.63 -5.95
N ALA A 85 17.23 -1.64 -6.38
CA ALA A 85 16.75 -2.48 -7.46
C ALA A 85 17.42 -2.12 -8.81
N CYS A 86 17.57 -0.83 -9.12
CA CYS A 86 18.33 -0.39 -10.30
C CYS A 86 19.77 -0.93 -10.26
N SER A 87 20.43 -0.84 -9.11
CA SER A 87 21.78 -1.37 -8.92
C SER A 87 21.83 -2.91 -9.01
N TYR A 88 20.82 -3.61 -8.50
CA TYR A 88 20.71 -5.07 -8.58
C TYR A 88 20.80 -5.56 -10.03
N PHE A 89 20.07 -4.91 -10.93
CA PHE A 89 20.08 -5.26 -12.35
C PHE A 89 21.36 -4.81 -13.04
N ALA A 90 21.80 -3.56 -12.86
CA ALA A 90 23.02 -3.05 -13.49
C ALA A 90 24.27 -3.87 -13.11
N LYS A 91 24.33 -4.37 -11.88
CA LYS A 91 25.48 -5.14 -11.39
C LYS A 91 25.39 -6.64 -11.67
N ASN A 92 24.27 -7.12 -12.20
CA ASN A 92 23.97 -8.54 -12.32
C ASN A 92 24.21 -9.27 -10.98
N LEU A 93 23.56 -8.78 -9.92
CA LEU A 93 23.74 -9.32 -8.59
C LEU A 93 23.43 -10.83 -8.48
N PRO A 94 22.45 -11.42 -9.20
CA PRO A 94 22.25 -12.87 -9.24
C PRO A 94 23.52 -13.65 -9.60
N ARG A 95 24.25 -13.19 -10.62
CA ARG A 95 25.50 -13.81 -11.03
C ARG A 95 26.55 -13.71 -9.92
N LEU A 96 26.70 -12.55 -9.29
CA LEU A 96 27.66 -12.38 -8.19
C LEU A 96 27.36 -13.30 -7.01
N ILE A 97 26.09 -13.42 -6.62
CA ILE A 97 25.66 -14.32 -5.55
C ILE A 97 25.99 -15.78 -5.91
N LYS A 98 25.75 -16.19 -7.16
CA LYS A 98 26.11 -17.54 -7.64
C LYS A 98 27.63 -17.78 -7.66
N GLN A 99 28.41 -16.81 -8.12
CA GLN A 99 29.87 -16.91 -8.10
C GLN A 99 30.43 -16.99 -6.68
N LYS A 100 29.84 -16.22 -5.75
CA LYS A 100 30.16 -16.28 -4.31
C LYS A 100 29.92 -17.67 -3.75
N SER A 101 28.75 -18.25 -3.98
CA SER A 101 28.42 -19.58 -3.45
C SER A 101 29.32 -20.68 -4.03
N GLN A 102 29.70 -20.55 -5.30
CA GLN A 102 30.62 -21.47 -5.99
C GLN A 102 32.09 -21.24 -5.68
N LYS A 103 32.44 -20.14 -4.97
CA LYS A 103 33.82 -19.68 -4.75
C LYS A 103 34.62 -19.53 -6.06
N HIS A 104 33.93 -19.23 -7.16
CA HIS A 104 34.51 -19.13 -8.50
C HIS A 104 34.22 -17.75 -9.10
N TRP A 105 35.27 -16.93 -9.23
CA TRP A 105 35.15 -15.52 -9.60
C TRP A 105 35.52 -15.27 -11.07
N GLY A 106 34.61 -15.61 -11.97
CA GLY A 106 34.76 -15.34 -13.40
C GLY A 106 34.48 -13.87 -13.73
N LYS A 107 35.45 -13.17 -14.32
CA LYS A 107 35.30 -11.76 -14.75
C LYS A 107 34.13 -11.58 -15.74
N TYR A 108 33.53 -10.39 -15.70
CA TYR A 108 32.53 -9.95 -16.66
C TYR A 108 32.40 -8.43 -16.70
N ASN A 109 31.77 -7.94 -17.74
CA ASN A 109 31.45 -6.53 -17.88
C ASN A 109 30.24 -6.19 -17.01
N VAL A 110 30.43 -5.21 -16.14
CA VAL A 110 29.44 -4.76 -15.17
C VAL A 110 28.93 -3.40 -15.65
N ASP A 111 27.62 -3.24 -15.75
CA ASP A 111 27.04 -1.95 -16.12
C ASP A 111 27.08 -0.97 -14.93
N GLU A 112 27.23 0.31 -15.25
CA GLU A 112 26.99 1.41 -14.32
C GLU A 112 25.63 2.04 -14.58
N LEU A 113 25.03 2.60 -13.53
CA LEU A 113 23.88 3.48 -13.68
C LEU A 113 24.28 4.84 -14.26
N ARG A 114 25.55 5.24 -14.10
CA ARG A 114 26.10 6.46 -14.70
C ARG A 114 25.91 6.44 -16.22
N GLY A 115 25.34 7.50 -16.76
CA GLY A 115 25.09 7.65 -18.19
C GLY A 115 23.85 6.90 -18.72
N LYS A 116 23.08 6.22 -17.85
CA LYS A 116 21.77 5.66 -18.22
C LYS A 116 20.67 6.70 -18.02
N THR A 117 19.58 6.56 -18.77
CA THR A 117 18.35 7.37 -18.60
C THR A 117 17.33 6.57 -17.79
N MET A 118 16.78 7.17 -16.73
CA MET A 118 15.70 6.59 -15.92
C MET A 118 14.38 7.28 -16.28
N GLY A 119 13.38 6.49 -16.69
CA GLY A 119 11.99 6.94 -16.78
C GLY A 119 11.29 6.78 -15.44
N ILE A 120 10.52 7.79 -15.03
CA ILE A 120 9.67 7.78 -13.83
C ILE A 120 8.25 8.08 -14.32
N VAL A 121 7.28 7.26 -13.93
CA VAL A 121 5.85 7.37 -14.28
C VAL A 121 5.06 7.81 -13.08
#